data_AF-A0A6P3XIG2-F1
#
_entry.id   AF-A0A6P3XIG2-F1
#
_cell.length_a   1.000
_cell.length_b   1.000
_cell.length_c   1.000
_cell.angle_alpha   90.00
_cell.angle_beta   90.00
_cell.angle_gamma   90.00
#
_symmetry.space_group_name_H-M   'P 1'
#
loop_
_entity.id
_entity.type
_entity.pdbx_description
1 polymer ?
#
loop_
_entity_poly.entity_id
_entity_poly.type
_entity_poly.pdbx_seq_one_letter_code
_entity_poly.pdbx_strand_id
1 'polypeptide(L)'
;MFSWLSREENGKQDLFENVTDGLKRIYKSKLLPLEQYYQFHDFHSPQLDDPDFDAKPMILLVGQYSTGKTTFIKYLLEREFPGIRIGPEPTTDRFIAVMYDEKEGVIPGNALVVDPNKQFRPLSKFGNAFLNRFQCSTVASPVLKGISIVDTPGILSGEKQRVDRGYDFTGVLEWFAERVDRIILLFDAHKLDISDEFRRSIEALRGHDDKIRIVLNKADMIDHQQLMRVYGALMWSLGKVLQTPEVARVYIGSFWDQPLRYDVNRRLFEDEEQDLFRDMQSLPKNAALRKLNDLIKRARLAKVHAYIISALRKDMPSVFGKDTKKKELIKNLGQIYDQIQREQQISPGDFPDLKKMQECLAHHDFSKFNPLKPKLLEVVDKMLAEDIARLMAMIPHEEVTKISEPLIKGGAFEGVEDQVSPFGYKRGEGIDAGAGEPEWIVNKERYKYDSIFDSLGPQDGKITGAAAKSEMVKSKLPNSVLGKIWKLSDINKDGFLDSDEFALAMHLINVKLEGYDLPAELPDHLIPPSKRDI
;
A
#
# COMPACT_ATOMS: atom_id res chain seq x y z
N MET A 1 24.97 52.22 6.53
CA MET A 1 24.05 51.96 7.67
C MET A 1 22.84 51.25 7.09
N PHE A 2 22.59 49.95 7.26
CA PHE A 2 22.80 49.06 8.40
C PHE A 2 23.45 47.74 7.94
N SER A 3 24.41 47.28 8.73
CA SER A 3 25.00 45.94 8.69
C SER A 3 24.13 45.04 9.58
N TRP A 4 23.69 43.91 9.06
CA TRP A 4 23.38 42.71 9.85
C TRP A 4 24.02 41.53 9.15
N LEU A 5 25.31 41.34 9.44
CA LEU A 5 26.01 40.10 9.19
C LEU A 5 25.27 38.95 9.89
N SER A 6 25.14 37.87 9.14
CA SER A 6 24.76 36.53 9.55
C SER A 6 25.36 36.15 10.91
N ARG A 7 24.49 36.08 11.93
CA ARG A 7 24.72 35.18 13.06
C ARG A 7 24.61 33.76 12.51
N GLU A 8 25.72 33.05 12.49
CA GLU A 8 25.70 31.59 12.53
C GLU A 8 24.90 31.18 13.77
N GLU A 9 23.69 30.65 13.58
CA GLU A 9 23.00 29.87 14.61
C GLU A 9 23.72 28.52 14.76
N ASN A 10 24.91 28.57 15.36
CA ASN A 10 25.51 27.40 15.97
C ASN A 10 24.67 27.02 17.20
N GLY A 11 23.95 25.89 17.10
CA GLY A 11 23.61 25.09 18.29
C GLY A 11 22.17 25.09 18.81
N LYS A 12 21.15 25.46 18.01
CA LYS A 12 19.79 24.99 18.30
C LYS A 12 19.56 23.69 17.55
N GLN A 13 19.43 22.58 18.27
CA GLN A 13 18.78 21.40 17.71
C GLN A 13 17.41 21.86 17.18
N ASP A 14 17.18 21.78 15.87
CA ASP A 14 15.86 21.97 15.31
C ASP A 14 14.94 20.90 15.91
N LEU A 15 14.26 21.26 17.01
CA LEU A 15 13.25 20.44 17.64
C LEU A 15 12.01 20.50 16.75
N PHE A 16 11.70 19.37 16.11
CA PHE A 16 10.46 19.20 15.34
C PHE A 16 9.35 18.73 16.28
N GLU A 17 8.13 19.25 16.10
CA GLU A 17 6.96 18.80 16.86
C GLU A 17 6.56 17.37 16.50
N ASN A 18 6.67 17.02 15.22
CA ASN A 18 6.47 15.68 14.67
C ASN A 18 7.25 15.52 13.34
N VAL A 19 7.30 14.29 12.82
CA VAL A 19 8.03 13.96 11.59
C VAL A 19 7.50 14.73 10.38
N THR A 20 6.19 14.94 10.26
CA THR A 20 5.57 15.69 9.15
C THR A 20 6.02 17.14 9.11
N ASP A 21 6.04 17.81 10.26
CA ASP A 21 6.52 19.19 10.36
C ASP A 21 8.02 19.29 10.07
N GLY A 22 8.79 18.28 10.48
CA GLY A 22 10.20 18.15 10.12
C GLY A 22 10.39 18.06 8.62
N LEU A 23 9.66 17.17 7.94
CA LEU A 23 9.69 17.01 6.48
C LEU A 23 9.36 18.33 5.75
N LYS A 24 8.29 19.00 6.16
CA LYS A 24 7.83 20.28 5.60
C LYS A 24 8.90 21.36 5.70
N ARG A 25 9.51 21.53 6.88
CA ARG A 25 10.58 22.52 7.11
C ARG A 25 11.83 22.18 6.31
N ILE A 26 12.24 20.91 6.30
CA ILE A 26 13.42 20.45 5.56
C ILE A 26 13.22 20.67 4.06
N TYR A 27 12.06 20.33 3.50
CA TYR A 27 11.75 20.59 2.09
C TYR A 27 11.90 22.07 1.76
N LYS A 28 11.19 22.94 2.47
CA LYS A 28 11.16 24.39 2.18
C LYS A 28 12.52 25.06 2.34
N SER A 29 13.31 24.65 3.33
CA SER A 29 14.58 25.31 3.66
C SER A 29 15.79 24.74 2.90
N LYS A 30 15.78 23.44 2.56
CA LYS A 30 16.97 22.75 2.04
C LYS A 30 16.80 22.26 0.59
N LEU A 31 15.65 21.70 0.23
CA LEU A 31 15.43 21.15 -1.12
C LEU A 31 14.84 22.16 -2.10
N LEU A 32 13.80 22.90 -1.69
CA LEU A 32 13.09 23.86 -2.54
C LEU A 32 14.02 24.91 -3.19
N PRO A 33 15.04 25.46 -2.50
CA PRO A 33 15.98 26.40 -3.14
C PRO A 33 16.77 25.78 -4.30
N LEU A 34 17.10 24.50 -4.22
CA LEU A 34 17.75 23.76 -5.33
C LEU A 34 16.78 23.59 -6.50
N GLU A 35 15.54 23.16 -6.20
CA GLU A 35 14.47 22.94 -7.19
C GLU A 35 14.19 24.23 -7.99
N GLN A 36 14.01 25.34 -7.30
CA GLN A 36 13.74 26.64 -7.93
C GLN A 36 14.93 27.14 -8.75
N TYR A 37 16.15 27.01 -8.23
CA TYR A 37 17.35 27.50 -8.92
C TYR A 37 17.61 26.75 -10.24
N TYR A 38 17.28 25.47 -10.33
CA TYR A 38 17.45 24.65 -11.54
C TYR A 38 16.17 24.41 -12.32
N GLN A 39 15.09 25.18 -12.05
CA GLN A 39 13.81 25.09 -12.76
C GLN A 39 13.21 23.67 -12.74
N PHE A 40 13.41 22.93 -11.64
CA PHE A 40 12.99 21.53 -11.52
C PHE A 40 11.50 21.31 -11.86
N HIS A 41 10.65 22.26 -11.46
CA HIS A 41 9.20 22.18 -11.65
C HIS A 41 8.73 22.25 -13.10
N ASP A 42 9.56 22.79 -13.99
CA ASP A 42 9.26 22.90 -15.42
C ASP A 42 9.53 21.58 -16.17
N PHE A 43 10.24 20.65 -15.54
CA PHE A 43 10.67 19.37 -16.12
C PHE A 43 10.01 18.15 -15.48
N HIS A 44 9.92 18.14 -14.15
CA HIS A 44 9.55 16.94 -13.40
C HIS A 44 8.19 17.10 -12.75
N SER A 45 8.17 17.64 -11.54
CA SER A 45 6.96 17.74 -10.72
C SER A 45 6.84 19.09 -10.02
N PRO A 46 5.60 19.56 -9.79
CA PRO A 46 5.35 20.87 -9.22
C PRO A 46 5.93 20.99 -7.81
N GLN A 47 6.03 22.23 -7.33
CA GLN A 47 6.41 22.52 -5.95
C GLN A 47 5.42 21.85 -4.99
N LEU A 48 5.92 21.33 -3.87
CA LEU A 48 5.09 20.81 -2.79
C LEU A 48 4.62 21.94 -1.89
N ASP A 49 3.34 21.93 -1.56
CA ASP A 49 2.70 22.85 -0.62
C ASP A 49 2.40 22.12 0.70
N ASP A 50 2.01 22.87 1.74
CA ASP A 50 1.72 22.30 3.07
C ASP A 50 0.67 21.16 3.04
N PRO A 51 -0.40 21.24 2.23
CA PRO A 51 -1.36 20.14 2.10
C PRO A 51 -0.76 18.83 1.59
N ASP A 52 0.33 18.82 0.80
CA ASP A 52 0.97 17.57 0.38
C ASP A 52 1.57 16.81 1.60
N PHE A 53 2.05 17.56 2.60
CA PHE A 53 2.59 17.01 3.84
C PHE A 53 1.49 16.67 4.85
N ASP A 54 0.40 17.44 4.90
CA ASP A 54 -0.67 17.28 5.89
C ASP A 54 -1.77 16.31 5.43
N ALA A 55 -1.83 15.99 4.14
CA ALA A 55 -2.84 15.08 3.59
C ALA A 55 -2.77 13.69 4.22
N LYS A 56 -3.96 13.13 4.44
CA LYS A 56 -4.14 11.73 4.81
C LYS A 56 -3.63 10.81 3.71
N PRO A 57 -3.24 9.57 4.04
CA PRO A 57 -2.83 8.61 3.05
C PRO A 57 -3.90 8.43 1.97
N MET A 58 -3.46 8.35 0.72
CA MET A 58 -4.35 8.21 -0.43
C MET A 58 -4.19 6.86 -1.10
N ILE A 59 -5.33 6.30 -1.53
CA ILE A 59 -5.39 5.07 -2.32
C ILE A 59 -5.95 5.41 -3.69
N LEU A 60 -5.21 5.11 -4.75
CA LEU A 60 -5.64 5.27 -6.14
C LEU A 60 -6.18 3.94 -6.68
N LEU A 61 -7.42 3.91 -7.17
CA LEU A 61 -7.98 2.73 -7.83
C LEU A 61 -7.86 2.87 -9.35
N VAL A 62 -7.11 1.98 -9.99
CA VAL A 62 -6.92 1.98 -11.46
C VAL A 62 -7.40 0.65 -12.04
N GLY A 63 -8.08 0.70 -13.18
CA GLY A 63 -8.56 -0.50 -13.85
C GLY A 63 -9.48 -0.19 -15.01
N GLN A 64 -9.72 -1.19 -15.86
CA GLN A 64 -10.62 -1.06 -17.00
C GLN A 64 -12.09 -0.83 -16.60
N TYR A 65 -12.95 -0.63 -17.58
CA TYR A 65 -14.39 -0.54 -17.32
C TYR A 65 -14.93 -1.79 -16.65
N SER A 66 -15.86 -1.56 -15.74
CA SER A 66 -16.62 -2.61 -15.07
C SER A 66 -15.78 -3.59 -14.24
N THR A 67 -14.51 -3.30 -13.94
CA THR A 67 -13.68 -4.11 -13.01
C THR A 67 -14.09 -3.98 -11.54
N GLY A 68 -15.02 -3.07 -11.23
CA GLY A 68 -15.60 -2.93 -9.90
C GLY A 68 -14.94 -1.88 -8.99
N LYS A 69 -14.18 -0.92 -9.52
CA LYS A 69 -13.53 0.16 -8.73
C LYS A 69 -14.52 0.90 -7.82
N THR A 70 -15.59 1.44 -8.38
CA THR A 70 -16.61 2.19 -7.63
C THR A 70 -17.34 1.30 -6.63
N THR A 71 -17.62 0.04 -6.99
CA THR A 71 -18.21 -0.97 -6.10
C THR A 71 -17.27 -1.31 -4.95
N PHE A 72 -15.96 -1.41 -5.20
CA PHE A 72 -14.94 -1.65 -4.21
C PHE A 72 -14.91 -0.52 -3.16
N ILE A 73 -15.03 0.74 -3.58
CA ILE A 73 -15.16 1.86 -2.63
C ILE A 73 -16.44 1.73 -1.80
N LYS A 74 -17.59 1.47 -2.45
CA LYS A 74 -18.86 1.28 -1.73
C LYS A 74 -18.76 0.15 -0.70
N TYR A 75 -18.09 -0.94 -1.07
CA TYR A 75 -17.84 -2.10 -0.21
C TYR A 75 -16.98 -1.71 1.00
N LEU A 76 -15.82 -1.07 0.78
CA LEU A 76 -14.95 -0.61 1.86
C LEU A 76 -15.65 0.33 2.85
N LEU A 77 -16.48 1.24 2.33
CA LEU A 77 -17.20 2.21 3.15
C LEU A 77 -18.49 1.63 3.76
N GLU A 78 -18.95 0.46 3.29
CA GLU A 78 -20.28 -0.12 3.52
C GLU A 78 -21.43 0.87 3.30
N ARG A 79 -21.21 1.84 2.42
CA ARG A 79 -22.17 2.89 2.11
C ARG A 79 -21.88 3.55 0.78
N GLU A 80 -22.92 4.20 0.25
CA GLU A 80 -22.79 5.04 -0.94
C GLU A 80 -22.19 6.41 -0.59
N PHE A 81 -21.62 7.05 -1.60
CA PHE A 81 -21.03 8.38 -1.50
C PHE A 81 -21.61 9.31 -2.59
N PRO A 82 -21.69 10.63 -2.34
CA PRO A 82 -22.24 11.58 -3.31
C PRO A 82 -21.54 11.50 -4.69
N GLY A 83 -22.34 11.48 -5.76
CA GLY A 83 -21.82 11.40 -7.14
C GLY A 83 -21.41 9.99 -7.59
N ILE A 84 -21.68 8.96 -6.78
CA ILE A 84 -21.50 7.56 -7.16
C ILE A 84 -22.37 7.19 -8.37
N ARG A 85 -21.82 6.42 -9.32
CA ARG A 85 -22.55 5.85 -10.46
C ARG A 85 -22.05 4.42 -10.74
N ILE A 86 -22.88 3.43 -10.43
CA ILE A 86 -22.59 2.02 -10.69
C ILE A 86 -23.53 1.51 -11.79
N GLY A 87 -22.97 0.88 -12.82
CA GLY A 87 -23.75 0.28 -13.89
C GLY A 87 -22.87 -0.53 -14.85
N PRO A 88 -23.48 -1.32 -15.75
CA PRO A 88 -22.77 -2.18 -16.69
C PRO A 88 -22.13 -1.41 -17.87
N GLU A 89 -22.66 -0.23 -18.18
CA GLU A 89 -22.15 0.70 -19.19
C GLU A 89 -21.03 1.59 -18.63
N PRO A 90 -20.27 2.36 -19.44
CA PRO A 90 -19.29 3.33 -18.96
C PRO A 90 -19.91 4.38 -18.00
N THR A 91 -19.98 4.08 -16.70
CA THR A 91 -20.71 4.91 -15.72
C THR A 91 -19.88 6.02 -15.10
N THR A 92 -18.58 5.80 -14.93
CA THR A 92 -17.63 6.76 -14.34
C THR A 92 -16.66 7.27 -15.41
N ASP A 93 -16.89 8.50 -15.86
CA ASP A 93 -16.02 9.26 -16.78
C ASP A 93 -15.17 10.31 -16.05
N ARG A 94 -15.29 10.38 -14.71
CA ARG A 94 -14.65 11.37 -13.84
C ARG A 94 -13.65 10.74 -12.87
N PHE A 95 -12.64 11.51 -12.51
CA PHE A 95 -11.85 11.26 -11.30
C PHE A 95 -12.64 11.75 -10.09
N ILE A 96 -12.79 10.90 -9.08
CA ILE A 96 -13.54 11.20 -7.86
C ILE A 96 -12.62 11.01 -6.66
N ALA A 97 -12.23 12.10 -6.02
CA ALA A 97 -11.53 12.07 -4.74
C ALA A 97 -12.57 11.94 -3.61
N VAL A 98 -12.75 10.74 -3.08
CA VAL A 98 -13.63 10.43 -1.96
C VAL A 98 -12.88 10.72 -0.65
N MET A 99 -13.34 11.74 0.08
CA MET A 99 -12.66 12.27 1.26
C MET A 99 -13.64 12.43 2.42
N TYR A 100 -13.11 12.49 3.64
CA TYR A 100 -13.91 12.77 4.82
C TYR A 100 -14.29 14.26 4.90
N ASP A 101 -15.55 14.51 5.20
CA ASP A 101 -16.06 15.76 5.75
C ASP A 101 -17.28 15.40 6.62
N GLU A 102 -17.65 16.26 7.57
CA GLU A 102 -18.89 16.09 8.33
C GLU A 102 -20.12 16.33 7.45
N LYS A 103 -19.99 17.18 6.42
CA LYS A 103 -21.04 17.49 5.45
C LYS A 103 -20.87 16.67 4.19
N GLU A 104 -21.91 15.92 3.86
CA GLU A 104 -21.96 15.20 2.60
C GLU A 104 -22.17 16.15 1.43
N GLY A 105 -21.39 15.97 0.37
CA GLY A 105 -21.47 16.86 -0.78
C GLY A 105 -20.53 16.51 -1.91
N VAL A 106 -20.62 17.28 -2.98
CA VAL A 106 -19.71 17.21 -4.13
C VAL A 106 -19.11 18.59 -4.36
N ILE A 107 -17.78 18.64 -4.44
CA ILE A 107 -17.01 19.83 -4.78
C ILE A 107 -16.49 19.66 -6.22
N PRO A 108 -16.91 20.50 -7.17
CA PRO A 108 -16.42 20.44 -8.55
C PRO A 108 -14.91 20.73 -8.65
N GLY A 109 -14.22 20.14 -9.62
CA GLY A 109 -12.78 20.25 -9.81
C GLY A 109 -12.28 21.69 -9.91
N ASN A 110 -13.01 22.58 -10.59
CA ASN A 110 -12.66 24.00 -10.70
C ASN A 110 -12.60 24.72 -9.34
N ALA A 111 -13.47 24.34 -8.40
CA ALA A 111 -13.45 24.88 -7.03
C ALA A 111 -12.37 24.18 -6.18
N LEU A 112 -12.15 22.89 -6.42
CA LEU A 112 -11.23 22.07 -5.65
C LEU A 112 -9.76 22.49 -5.85
N VAL A 113 -9.37 22.91 -7.05
CA VAL A 113 -7.98 23.34 -7.34
C VAL A 113 -7.64 24.73 -6.80
N VAL A 114 -8.63 25.49 -6.29
CA VAL A 114 -8.40 26.80 -5.66
C VAL A 114 -8.51 26.76 -4.14
N ASP A 115 -8.86 25.60 -3.56
CA ASP A 115 -8.94 25.42 -2.11
C ASP A 115 -7.51 25.31 -1.51
N PRO A 116 -7.09 26.24 -0.62
CA PRO A 116 -5.76 26.22 -0.03
C PRO A 116 -5.55 25.04 0.92
N ASN A 117 -6.61 24.37 1.37
CA ASN A 117 -6.53 23.23 2.29
C ASN A 117 -6.43 21.89 1.54
N LYS A 118 -6.38 21.91 0.21
CA LYS A 118 -6.37 20.70 -0.63
C LYS A 118 -5.16 20.70 -1.55
N GLN A 119 -4.53 19.53 -1.67
CA GLN A 119 -3.33 19.32 -2.50
C GLN A 119 -3.59 19.25 -4.02
N PHE A 120 -4.78 19.64 -4.47
CA PHE A 120 -5.19 19.44 -5.87
C PHE A 120 -4.87 20.62 -6.77
N ARG A 121 -4.38 21.74 -6.22
CA ARG A 121 -4.04 22.94 -7.00
C ARG A 121 -3.21 22.67 -8.26
N PRO A 122 -2.15 21.83 -8.23
CA PRO A 122 -1.34 21.59 -9.42
C PRO A 122 -2.08 20.89 -10.56
N LEU A 123 -3.24 20.27 -10.31
CA LEU A 123 -4.08 19.66 -11.35
C LEU A 123 -4.68 20.69 -12.32
N SER A 124 -4.64 21.99 -11.99
CA SER A 124 -5.09 23.05 -12.91
C SER A 124 -4.34 23.03 -14.25
N LYS A 125 -3.11 22.48 -14.29
CA LYS A 125 -2.30 22.36 -15.51
C LYS A 125 -2.93 21.48 -16.59
N PHE A 126 -3.81 20.55 -16.22
CA PHE A 126 -4.52 19.68 -17.16
C PHE A 126 -5.73 20.36 -17.83
N GLY A 127 -6.02 21.61 -17.44
CA GLY A 127 -7.01 22.46 -18.10
C GLY A 127 -8.47 22.11 -17.80
N ASN A 128 -9.37 22.94 -18.31
CA ASN A 128 -10.81 22.88 -18.00
C ASN A 128 -11.47 21.56 -18.42
N ALA A 129 -10.99 20.91 -19.49
CA ALA A 129 -11.52 19.63 -19.93
C ALA A 129 -11.36 18.53 -18.85
N PHE A 130 -10.21 18.51 -18.18
CA PHE A 130 -9.96 17.64 -17.03
C PHE A 130 -10.76 18.10 -15.80
N LEU A 131 -10.73 19.39 -15.46
CA LEU A 131 -11.36 19.90 -14.23
C LEU A 131 -12.89 19.70 -14.20
N ASN A 132 -13.55 19.70 -15.36
CA ASN A 132 -14.97 19.36 -15.49
C ASN A 132 -15.26 17.86 -15.27
N ARG A 133 -14.22 17.01 -15.36
CA ARG A 133 -14.24 15.57 -15.12
C ARG A 133 -13.44 15.20 -13.86
N PHE A 134 -13.23 16.15 -12.95
CA PHE A 134 -12.64 15.94 -11.65
C PHE A 134 -13.58 16.49 -10.59
N GLN A 135 -13.74 15.77 -9.48
CA GLN A 135 -14.55 16.23 -8.36
C GLN A 135 -14.03 15.61 -7.05
N CYS A 136 -14.34 16.25 -5.93
CA CYS A 136 -14.23 15.66 -4.62
C CYS A 136 -15.62 15.30 -4.11
N SER A 137 -15.80 14.07 -3.65
CA SER A 137 -17.00 13.63 -2.95
C SER A 137 -16.67 13.57 -1.46
N THR A 138 -17.43 14.29 -0.65
CA THR A 138 -17.25 14.29 0.79
C THR A 138 -18.32 13.46 1.47
N VAL A 139 -17.92 12.61 2.41
CA VAL A 139 -18.85 11.78 3.19
C VAL A 139 -18.32 11.52 4.60
N ALA A 140 -19.22 11.54 5.58
CA ALA A 140 -18.91 11.26 6.97
C ALA A 140 -18.74 9.75 7.19
N SER A 141 -17.59 9.21 6.79
CA SER A 141 -17.23 7.80 6.98
C SER A 141 -16.07 7.65 7.98
N PRO A 142 -16.17 6.74 8.98
CA PRO A 142 -15.06 6.39 9.86
C PRO A 142 -13.79 5.95 9.10
N VAL A 143 -13.94 5.22 7.99
CA VAL A 143 -12.83 4.80 7.12
C VAL A 143 -12.06 6.02 6.58
N LEU A 144 -12.80 7.02 6.09
CA LEU A 144 -12.21 8.23 5.50
C LEU A 144 -11.60 9.17 6.54
N LYS A 145 -11.84 8.93 7.85
CA LYS A 145 -11.07 9.61 8.89
C LYS A 145 -9.59 9.22 8.83
N GLY A 146 -9.29 7.97 8.47
CA GLY A 146 -7.92 7.45 8.34
C GLY A 146 -7.29 7.63 6.96
N ILE A 147 -8.08 7.58 5.88
CA ILE A 147 -7.59 7.60 4.49
C ILE A 147 -8.44 8.45 3.54
N SER A 148 -7.97 8.65 2.31
CA SER A 148 -8.78 9.15 1.19
C SER A 148 -8.63 8.22 -0.01
N ILE A 149 -9.66 8.12 -0.83
CA ILE A 149 -9.68 7.17 -1.96
C ILE A 149 -9.95 7.94 -3.24
N VAL A 150 -9.20 7.65 -4.30
CA VAL A 150 -9.37 8.25 -5.62
C VAL A 150 -9.89 7.17 -6.56
N ASP A 151 -11.15 7.31 -6.98
CA ASP A 151 -11.73 6.51 -8.07
C ASP A 151 -11.32 7.13 -9.41
N THR A 152 -10.71 6.34 -10.28
CA THR A 152 -10.37 6.80 -11.64
C THR A 152 -11.46 6.40 -12.63
N PRO A 153 -11.63 7.15 -13.73
CA PRO A 153 -12.41 6.67 -14.86
C PRO A 153 -11.97 5.28 -15.32
N GLY A 154 -12.90 4.49 -15.86
CA GLY A 154 -12.54 3.24 -16.52
C GLY A 154 -11.52 3.48 -17.64
N ILE A 155 -10.59 2.54 -17.82
CA ILE A 155 -9.69 2.55 -18.97
C ILE A 155 -10.35 1.77 -20.10
N LEU A 156 -10.48 2.40 -21.27
CA LEU A 156 -11.19 1.83 -22.42
C LEU A 156 -10.37 0.70 -23.04
N SER A 157 -11.05 -0.27 -23.65
CA SER A 157 -10.43 -1.29 -24.49
C SER A 157 -10.57 -0.88 -25.97
N GLY A 158 -9.43 -0.69 -26.64
CA GLY A 158 -9.37 -0.45 -28.10
C GLY A 158 -8.99 0.97 -28.56
N GLU A 159 -8.53 1.07 -29.80
CA GLU A 159 -7.90 2.27 -30.36
C GLU A 159 -8.87 3.43 -30.69
N LYS A 160 -10.12 3.13 -31.02
CA LYS A 160 -11.07 4.11 -31.57
C LYS A 160 -11.60 5.13 -30.55
N GLN A 161 -11.36 4.92 -29.25
CA GLN A 161 -11.83 5.82 -28.19
C GLN A 161 -10.69 6.61 -27.51
N ARG A 162 -9.45 6.47 -27.99
CA ARG A 162 -8.26 7.21 -27.50
C ARG A 162 -8.39 8.74 -27.64
N VAL A 163 -9.26 9.22 -28.52
CA VAL A 163 -9.26 10.62 -29.00
C VAL A 163 -10.22 11.54 -28.20
N ASP A 164 -11.07 11.02 -27.30
CA ASP A 164 -12.27 11.76 -26.85
C ASP A 164 -12.29 12.18 -25.35
N ARG A 165 -11.18 12.06 -24.62
CA ARG A 165 -11.11 12.53 -23.22
C ARG A 165 -10.91 14.04 -23.13
N GLY A 166 -10.19 14.64 -24.07
CA GLY A 166 -9.87 16.07 -24.08
C GLY A 166 -8.81 16.51 -23.06
N TYR A 167 -8.13 15.57 -22.39
CA TYR A 167 -7.02 15.82 -21.46
C TYR A 167 -6.03 14.64 -21.45
N ASP A 168 -4.81 14.89 -20.96
CA ASP A 168 -3.77 13.88 -20.79
C ASP A 168 -4.07 12.97 -19.58
N PHE A 169 -4.71 11.83 -19.83
CA PHE A 169 -5.07 10.87 -18.79
C PHE A 169 -3.84 10.24 -18.12
N THR A 170 -2.82 9.90 -18.90
CA THR A 170 -1.58 9.28 -18.40
C THR A 170 -0.82 10.24 -17.48
N GLY A 171 -0.71 11.52 -17.85
CA GLY A 171 -0.07 12.52 -17.00
C GLY A 171 -0.84 12.77 -15.70
N VAL A 172 -2.17 12.68 -15.70
CA VAL A 172 -2.97 12.75 -14.46
C VAL A 172 -2.70 11.54 -13.56
N LEU A 173 -2.64 10.33 -14.12
CA LEU A 173 -2.30 9.13 -13.35
C LEU A 173 -0.91 9.21 -12.74
N GLU A 174 0.09 9.64 -13.52
CA GLU A 174 1.46 9.88 -13.05
C GLU A 174 1.47 10.88 -11.89
N TRP A 175 0.71 11.99 -11.99
CA TRP A 175 0.59 12.97 -10.92
C TRP A 175 0.01 12.41 -9.62
N PHE A 176 -1.00 11.53 -9.71
CA PHE A 176 -1.55 10.84 -8.53
C PHE A 176 -0.56 9.81 -7.98
N ALA A 177 0.13 9.05 -8.84
CA ALA A 177 1.11 8.03 -8.44
C ALA A 177 2.24 8.60 -7.58
N GLU A 178 2.68 9.81 -7.88
CA GLU A 178 3.66 10.55 -7.07
C GLU A 178 3.18 10.83 -5.64
N ARG A 179 1.87 10.98 -5.41
CA ARG A 179 1.28 11.49 -4.15
C ARG A 179 0.50 10.46 -3.35
N VAL A 180 0.08 9.37 -3.98
CA VAL A 180 -0.66 8.31 -3.29
C VAL A 180 0.29 7.40 -2.51
N ASP A 181 -0.25 6.74 -1.50
CA ASP A 181 0.46 5.76 -0.68
C ASP A 181 0.30 4.34 -1.23
N ARG A 182 -0.83 4.09 -1.90
CA ARG A 182 -1.14 2.82 -2.56
C ARG A 182 -1.84 3.04 -3.88
N ILE A 183 -1.54 2.15 -4.83
CA ILE A 183 -2.22 2.05 -6.10
C ILE A 183 -2.81 0.64 -6.20
N ILE A 184 -4.13 0.53 -6.26
CA ILE A 184 -4.81 -0.75 -6.44
C ILE A 184 -5.13 -0.91 -7.93
N LEU A 185 -4.50 -1.90 -8.57
CA LEU A 185 -4.79 -2.28 -9.94
C LEU A 185 -5.87 -3.37 -9.96
N LEU A 186 -7.10 -3.01 -10.36
CA LEU A 186 -8.24 -3.93 -10.40
C LEU A 186 -8.38 -4.61 -11.77
N PHE A 187 -8.47 -5.93 -11.75
CA PHE A 187 -8.76 -6.80 -12.89
C PHE A 187 -10.05 -7.57 -12.64
N ASP A 188 -10.82 -7.81 -13.70
CA ASP A 188 -12.03 -8.65 -13.63
C ASP A 188 -11.65 -10.10 -14.00
N ALA A 189 -11.87 -11.05 -13.10
CA ALA A 189 -11.54 -12.46 -13.32
C ALA A 189 -12.34 -13.09 -14.47
N HIS A 190 -13.55 -12.58 -14.74
CA HIS A 190 -14.39 -13.09 -15.82
C HIS A 190 -14.00 -12.51 -17.20
N LYS A 191 -13.43 -11.29 -17.23
CA LYS A 191 -13.07 -10.57 -18.46
C LYS A 191 -11.64 -10.02 -18.37
N LEU A 192 -10.67 -10.92 -18.26
CA LEU A 192 -9.27 -10.51 -18.25
C LEU A 192 -8.84 -10.01 -19.64
N ASP A 193 -8.63 -8.71 -19.74
CA ASP A 193 -8.01 -8.04 -20.89
C ASP A 193 -6.98 -7.03 -20.38
N ILE A 194 -5.87 -6.88 -21.10
CA ILE A 194 -4.88 -5.81 -20.87
C ILE A 194 -4.71 -5.08 -22.20
N SER A 195 -5.59 -4.10 -22.40
CA SER A 195 -5.57 -3.25 -23.59
C SER A 195 -4.29 -2.40 -23.65
N ASP A 196 -3.92 -1.90 -24.83
CA ASP A 196 -2.76 -1.00 -25.00
C ASP A 196 -2.88 0.30 -24.20
N GLU A 197 -4.10 0.78 -23.96
CA GLU A 197 -4.35 1.96 -23.11
C GLU A 197 -4.12 1.62 -21.64
N PHE A 198 -4.54 0.43 -21.21
CA PHE A 198 -4.28 -0.02 -19.84
C PHE A 198 -2.79 -0.29 -19.61
N ARG A 199 -2.11 -0.92 -20.57
CA ARG A 199 -0.65 -1.06 -20.57
C ARG A 199 0.05 0.28 -20.37
N ARG A 200 -0.28 1.29 -21.18
CA ARG A 200 0.30 2.64 -21.05
C ARG A 200 -0.03 3.30 -19.72
N SER A 201 -1.22 3.06 -19.18
CA SER A 201 -1.60 3.55 -17.86
C SER A 201 -0.77 2.89 -16.76
N ILE A 202 -0.47 1.59 -16.85
CA ILE A 202 0.42 0.89 -15.92
C ILE A 202 1.87 1.36 -16.10
N GLU A 203 2.32 1.58 -17.33
CA GLU A 203 3.66 2.13 -17.63
C GLU A 203 3.84 3.54 -17.05
N ALA A 204 2.78 4.35 -16.97
CA ALA A 204 2.80 5.66 -16.30
C ALA A 204 2.96 5.58 -14.77
N LEU A 205 2.81 4.38 -14.17
CA LEU A 205 3.02 4.14 -12.73
C LEU A 205 4.42 3.58 -12.44
N ARG A 206 5.27 3.40 -13.46
CA ARG A 206 6.63 2.86 -13.31
C ARG A 206 7.45 3.71 -12.33
N GLY A 207 8.24 3.05 -11.46
CA GLY A 207 9.00 3.73 -10.41
C GLY A 207 8.23 3.90 -9.10
N HIS A 208 6.95 3.53 -9.11
CA HIS A 208 6.07 3.44 -7.94
C HIS A 208 5.60 2.00 -7.69
N ASP A 209 6.37 1.01 -8.15
CA ASP A 209 6.03 -0.42 -8.08
C ASP A 209 5.82 -0.89 -6.63
N ASP A 210 6.53 -0.29 -5.66
CA ASP A 210 6.39 -0.56 -4.22
C ASP A 210 4.99 -0.17 -3.67
N LYS A 211 4.30 0.75 -4.35
CA LYS A 211 2.96 1.23 -4.01
C LYS A 211 1.85 0.36 -4.61
N ILE A 212 2.16 -0.47 -5.60
CA ILE A 212 1.17 -1.24 -6.38
C ILE A 212 0.68 -2.46 -5.61
N ARG A 213 -0.63 -2.68 -5.62
CA ARG A 213 -1.33 -3.88 -5.14
C ARG A 213 -2.27 -4.34 -6.25
N ILE A 214 -2.19 -5.59 -6.66
CA ILE A 214 -3.03 -6.10 -7.76
C ILE A 214 -4.21 -6.83 -7.15
N VAL A 215 -5.42 -6.52 -7.62
CA VAL A 215 -6.65 -7.18 -7.17
C VAL A 215 -7.30 -7.87 -8.36
N LEU A 216 -7.43 -9.19 -8.28
CA LEU A 216 -8.22 -9.98 -9.21
C LEU A 216 -9.63 -10.12 -8.63
N ASN A 217 -10.49 -9.17 -9.02
CA ASN A 217 -11.85 -9.02 -8.52
C ASN A 217 -12.82 -9.96 -9.26
N LYS A 218 -14.01 -10.19 -8.66
CA LYS A 218 -15.06 -11.07 -9.19
C LYS A 218 -14.62 -12.51 -9.38
N ALA A 219 -13.69 -12.98 -8.57
CA ALA A 219 -13.14 -14.33 -8.66
C ALA A 219 -14.20 -15.42 -8.43
N ASP A 220 -15.26 -15.10 -7.69
CA ASP A 220 -16.42 -15.98 -7.47
C ASP A 220 -17.27 -16.23 -8.73
N MET A 221 -17.08 -15.47 -9.81
CA MET A 221 -17.86 -15.61 -11.05
C MET A 221 -17.35 -16.73 -11.97
N ILE A 222 -16.23 -17.36 -11.62
CA ILE A 222 -15.59 -18.42 -12.38
C ILE A 222 -15.27 -19.61 -11.46
N ASP A 223 -15.20 -20.81 -12.04
CA ASP A 223 -14.82 -22.01 -11.28
C ASP A 223 -13.31 -22.03 -10.91
N HIS A 224 -12.91 -22.95 -10.04
CA HIS A 224 -11.53 -23.08 -9.57
C HIS A 224 -10.51 -23.28 -10.71
N GLN A 225 -10.84 -24.09 -11.73
CA GLN A 225 -9.91 -24.35 -12.84
C GLN A 225 -9.71 -23.12 -13.72
N GLN A 226 -10.81 -22.41 -14.02
CA GLN A 226 -10.79 -21.14 -14.74
C GLN A 226 -10.01 -20.10 -13.96
N LEU A 227 -10.20 -20.01 -12.64
CA LEU A 227 -9.48 -19.08 -11.77
C LEU A 227 -7.96 -19.26 -11.89
N MET A 228 -7.47 -20.51 -11.82
CA MET A 228 -6.04 -20.78 -11.98
C MET A 228 -5.50 -20.39 -13.37
N ARG A 229 -6.30 -20.58 -14.42
CA ARG A 229 -5.93 -20.15 -15.79
C ARG A 229 -5.87 -18.64 -15.92
N VAL A 230 -6.87 -17.93 -15.40
CA VAL A 230 -6.94 -16.46 -15.43
C VAL A 230 -5.81 -15.85 -14.60
N TYR A 231 -5.54 -16.39 -13.42
CA TYR A 231 -4.42 -15.98 -12.57
C TYR A 231 -3.08 -16.12 -13.31
N GLY A 232 -2.82 -17.29 -13.92
CA GLY A 232 -1.60 -17.51 -14.70
C GLY A 232 -1.46 -16.55 -15.89
N ALA A 233 -2.56 -16.29 -16.61
CA ALA A 233 -2.57 -15.36 -17.73
C ALA A 233 -2.33 -13.90 -17.30
N LEU A 234 -2.88 -13.49 -16.15
CA LEU A 234 -2.65 -12.18 -15.55
C LEU A 234 -1.18 -12.00 -15.21
N MET A 235 -0.59 -12.95 -14.47
CA MET A 235 0.80 -12.89 -14.05
C MET A 235 1.77 -12.87 -15.23
N TRP A 236 1.51 -13.69 -16.25
CA TRP A 236 2.28 -13.67 -17.49
C TRP A 236 2.25 -12.31 -18.19
N SER A 237 1.08 -11.68 -18.21
CA SER A 237 0.89 -10.39 -18.87
C SER A 237 1.51 -9.24 -18.08
N LEU A 238 1.36 -9.24 -16.75
CA LEU A 238 1.93 -8.23 -15.85
C LEU A 238 3.46 -8.30 -15.81
N GLY A 239 4.05 -9.51 -15.84
CA GLY A 239 5.50 -9.67 -15.91
C GLY A 239 6.13 -8.98 -17.12
N LYS A 240 5.40 -8.85 -18.23
CA LYS A 240 5.85 -8.10 -19.41
C LYS A 240 5.71 -6.58 -19.29
N VAL A 241 4.79 -6.10 -18.45
CA VAL A 241 4.41 -4.68 -18.35
C VAL A 241 5.17 -3.99 -17.21
N LEU A 242 5.16 -4.57 -16.00
CA LEU A 242 5.79 -3.98 -14.82
C LEU A 242 7.33 -3.96 -14.92
N GLN A 243 7.92 -4.93 -15.64
CA GLN A 243 9.37 -5.03 -15.84
C GLN A 243 10.19 -5.03 -14.52
N THR A 244 9.57 -5.46 -13.42
CA THR A 244 10.24 -5.68 -12.14
C THR A 244 10.71 -7.14 -12.03
N PRO A 245 11.87 -7.41 -11.41
CA PRO A 245 12.29 -8.78 -11.13
C PRO A 245 11.42 -9.44 -10.03
N GLU A 246 10.77 -8.63 -9.20
CA GLU A 246 9.91 -9.08 -8.11
C GLU A 246 8.50 -9.38 -8.62
N VAL A 247 7.97 -10.54 -8.19
CA VAL A 247 6.60 -10.95 -8.49
C VAL A 247 5.64 -10.13 -7.64
N ALA A 248 4.79 -9.35 -8.28
CA ALA A 248 3.79 -8.55 -7.60
C ALA A 248 2.71 -9.44 -6.94
N ARG A 249 2.35 -9.13 -5.70
CA ARG A 249 1.29 -9.83 -4.96
C ARG A 249 -0.09 -9.52 -5.56
N VAL A 250 -0.89 -10.56 -5.77
CA VAL A 250 -2.26 -10.47 -6.27
C VAL A 250 -3.23 -10.94 -5.20
N TYR A 251 -4.19 -10.10 -4.85
CA TYR A 251 -5.29 -10.43 -3.94
C TYR A 251 -6.48 -10.91 -4.77
N ILE A 252 -6.97 -12.11 -4.48
CA ILE A 252 -8.01 -12.78 -5.26
C ILE A 252 -9.30 -12.78 -4.45
N GLY A 253 -10.38 -12.22 -4.99
CA GLY A 253 -11.65 -12.21 -4.28
C GLY A 253 -12.76 -11.51 -5.03
N SER A 254 -13.86 -11.26 -4.32
CA SER A 254 -15.03 -10.54 -4.82
C SER A 254 -15.47 -9.52 -3.80
N PHE A 255 -15.08 -8.26 -4.03
CA PHE A 255 -15.19 -7.19 -3.06
C PHE A 255 -16.51 -6.44 -3.22
N TRP A 256 -17.60 -7.09 -2.81
CA TRP A 256 -18.97 -6.59 -2.81
C TRP A 256 -19.82 -7.27 -1.73
N ASP A 257 -21.05 -6.80 -1.56
CA ASP A 257 -22.03 -7.32 -0.59
C ASP A 257 -23.01 -8.37 -1.19
N GLN A 258 -22.75 -8.85 -2.41
CA GLN A 258 -23.60 -9.83 -3.09
C GLN A 258 -23.18 -11.28 -2.79
N PRO A 259 -24.13 -12.25 -2.85
CA PRO A 259 -23.82 -13.67 -2.66
C PRO A 259 -22.75 -14.18 -3.63
N LEU A 260 -21.84 -15.02 -3.14
CA LEU A 260 -20.84 -15.69 -3.96
C LEU A 260 -21.52 -16.66 -4.94
N ARG A 261 -21.19 -16.56 -6.22
CA ARG A 261 -21.73 -17.47 -7.25
C ARG A 261 -21.08 -18.85 -7.20
N TYR A 262 -19.75 -18.90 -7.10
CA TYR A 262 -18.98 -20.10 -6.80
C TYR A 262 -18.26 -19.90 -5.46
N ASP A 263 -18.61 -20.70 -4.47
CA ASP A 263 -18.09 -20.56 -3.09
C ASP A 263 -17.03 -21.61 -2.71
N VAL A 264 -16.63 -22.47 -3.65
CA VAL A 264 -15.57 -23.49 -3.45
C VAL A 264 -14.27 -22.86 -2.94
N ASN A 265 -13.96 -21.63 -3.36
CA ASN A 265 -12.76 -20.90 -2.97
C ASN A 265 -13.05 -19.81 -1.91
N ARG A 266 -14.18 -19.86 -1.20
CA ARG A 266 -14.59 -18.82 -0.21
C ARG A 266 -13.46 -18.48 0.76
N ARG A 267 -12.85 -19.51 1.35
CA ARG A 267 -11.74 -19.34 2.31
C ARG A 267 -10.55 -18.59 1.72
N LEU A 268 -10.18 -18.88 0.47
CA LEU A 268 -9.12 -18.15 -0.22
C LEU A 268 -9.50 -16.67 -0.39
N PHE A 269 -10.76 -16.38 -0.76
CA PHE A 269 -11.23 -15.01 -0.93
C PHE A 269 -11.18 -14.23 0.39
N GLU A 270 -11.63 -14.84 1.48
CA GLU A 270 -11.58 -14.26 2.82
C GLU A 270 -10.13 -14.03 3.29
N ASP A 271 -9.25 -15.01 3.10
CA ASP A 271 -7.82 -14.89 3.46
C ASP A 271 -7.15 -13.71 2.71
N GLU A 272 -7.38 -13.58 1.40
CA GLU A 272 -6.81 -12.49 0.59
C GLU A 272 -7.45 -11.13 0.89
N GLU A 273 -8.75 -11.08 1.19
CA GLU A 273 -9.42 -9.86 1.63
C GLU A 273 -8.82 -9.33 2.93
N GLN A 274 -8.65 -10.21 3.92
CA GLN A 274 -8.04 -9.87 5.21
C GLN A 274 -6.60 -9.37 5.05
N ASP A 275 -5.81 -9.99 4.17
CA ASP A 275 -4.44 -9.54 3.88
C ASP A 275 -4.43 -8.17 3.19
N LEU A 276 -5.36 -7.90 2.27
CA LEU A 276 -5.49 -6.59 1.61
C LEU A 276 -5.91 -5.50 2.62
N PHE A 277 -6.89 -5.80 3.46
CA PHE A 277 -7.42 -4.83 4.42
C PHE A 277 -6.41 -4.51 5.52
N ARG A 278 -5.60 -5.47 5.97
CA ARG A 278 -4.46 -5.22 6.86
C ARG A 278 -3.40 -4.32 6.22
N ASP A 279 -3.08 -4.53 4.94
CA ASP A 279 -2.17 -3.65 4.20
C ASP A 279 -2.71 -2.20 4.15
N MET A 280 -4.01 -2.03 3.90
CA MET A 280 -4.68 -0.73 3.90
C MET A 280 -4.74 -0.09 5.30
N GLN A 281 -5.08 -0.85 6.34
CA GLN A 281 -5.11 -0.39 7.74
C GLN A 281 -3.75 0.09 8.24
N SER A 282 -2.66 -0.45 7.68
CA SER A 282 -1.29 -0.03 7.99
C SER A 282 -0.92 1.36 7.43
N LEU A 283 -1.69 1.89 6.46
CA LEU A 283 -1.31 3.08 5.71
C LEU A 283 -1.05 4.31 6.59
N PRO A 284 -1.94 4.68 7.55
CA PRO A 284 -1.75 5.87 8.37
C PRO A 284 -0.54 5.78 9.30
N LYS A 285 -0.22 4.56 9.78
CA LYS A 285 0.97 4.32 10.62
C LYS A 285 2.25 4.57 9.82
N ASN A 286 2.29 4.03 8.61
CA ASN A 286 3.45 4.08 7.72
C ASN A 286 3.55 5.38 6.89
N ALA A 287 2.62 6.32 7.04
CA ALA A 287 2.50 7.51 6.18
C ALA A 287 3.74 8.42 6.27
N ALA A 288 4.25 8.66 7.47
CA ALA A 288 5.42 9.50 7.69
C ALA A 288 6.67 8.92 7.02
N LEU A 289 6.89 7.60 7.16
CA LEU A 289 7.98 6.89 6.51
C LEU A 289 7.89 6.95 4.98
N ARG A 290 6.68 6.80 4.42
CA ARG A 290 6.50 6.93 2.96
C ARG A 290 6.79 8.34 2.46
N LYS A 291 6.27 9.37 3.13
CA LYS A 291 6.55 10.78 2.77
C LYS A 291 8.03 11.10 2.85
N LEU A 292 8.74 10.55 3.84
CA LEU A 292 10.19 10.65 3.93
C LEU A 292 10.88 9.98 2.73
N ASN A 293 10.50 8.75 2.38
CA ASN A 293 11.07 8.04 1.22
C ASN A 293 10.82 8.79 -0.09
N ASP A 294 9.63 9.33 -0.29
CA ASP A 294 9.29 10.13 -1.48
C ASP A 294 10.10 11.44 -1.52
N LEU A 295 10.33 12.09 -0.37
CA LEU A 295 11.22 13.26 -0.29
C LEU A 295 12.68 12.91 -0.62
N ILE A 296 13.17 11.75 -0.20
CA ILE A 296 14.52 11.25 -0.55
C ILE A 296 14.62 11.01 -2.06
N LYS A 297 13.66 10.30 -2.66
CA LYS A 297 13.60 10.05 -4.11
C LYS A 297 13.61 11.38 -4.88
N ARG A 298 12.76 12.34 -4.47
CA ARG A 298 12.69 13.69 -5.05
C ARG A 298 14.01 14.45 -4.93
N ALA A 299 14.65 14.40 -3.77
CA ALA A 299 15.94 15.07 -3.54
C ALA A 299 17.05 14.54 -4.45
N ARG A 300 17.13 13.21 -4.63
CA ARG A 300 18.09 12.60 -5.56
C ARG A 300 17.84 13.04 -6.99
N LEU A 301 16.58 12.99 -7.44
CA LEU A 301 16.21 13.45 -8.78
C LEU A 301 16.53 14.94 -8.99
N ALA A 302 16.27 15.80 -8.00
CA ALA A 302 16.59 17.22 -8.06
C ALA A 302 18.11 17.48 -8.16
N LYS A 303 18.94 16.71 -7.46
CA LYS A 303 20.40 16.77 -7.61
C LYS A 303 20.85 16.35 -9.01
N VAL A 304 20.33 15.23 -9.52
CA VAL A 304 20.65 14.75 -10.88
C VAL A 304 20.25 15.79 -11.92
N HIS A 305 19.04 16.34 -11.80
CA HIS A 305 18.56 17.43 -12.65
C HIS A 305 19.48 18.66 -12.61
N ALA A 306 19.93 19.07 -11.42
CA ALA A 306 20.87 20.18 -11.27
C ALA A 306 22.19 19.93 -12.04
N TYR A 307 22.73 18.72 -12.01
CA TYR A 307 23.91 18.36 -12.79
C TYR A 307 23.65 18.38 -14.29
N ILE A 308 22.52 17.83 -14.76
CA ILE A 308 22.13 17.83 -16.17
C ILE A 308 22.03 19.28 -16.68
N ILE A 309 21.24 20.12 -16.02
CA ILE A 309 21.04 21.52 -16.42
C ILE A 309 22.36 22.30 -16.42
N SER A 310 23.21 22.07 -15.41
CA SER A 310 24.52 22.73 -15.33
C SER A 310 25.49 22.27 -16.43
N ALA A 311 25.50 20.98 -16.77
CA ALA A 311 26.32 20.45 -17.85
C ALA A 311 25.88 21.02 -19.21
N LEU A 312 24.58 21.05 -19.47
CA LEU A 312 24.02 21.66 -20.68
C LEU A 312 24.36 23.15 -20.75
N ARG A 313 24.30 23.89 -19.64
CA ARG A 313 24.70 25.29 -19.57
C ARG A 313 26.19 25.49 -19.88
N LYS A 314 27.06 24.64 -19.33
CA LYS A 314 28.52 24.72 -19.51
C LYS A 314 28.93 24.58 -20.97
N ASP A 315 28.25 23.73 -21.72
CA ASP A 315 28.58 23.42 -23.11
C ASP A 315 27.92 24.38 -24.14
N MET A 316 27.12 25.34 -23.67
CA MET A 316 26.47 26.32 -24.54
C MET A 316 27.43 27.45 -24.97
N PRO A 317 27.48 27.81 -26.27
CA PRO A 317 28.31 28.91 -26.75
C PRO A 317 27.73 30.26 -26.32
N SER A 318 28.60 31.22 -26.03
CA SER A 318 28.20 32.54 -25.53
C SER A 318 27.50 33.41 -26.58
N VAL A 319 27.88 33.31 -27.86
CA VAL A 319 27.50 34.29 -28.90
C VAL A 319 26.81 33.67 -30.12
N PHE A 320 27.43 32.73 -30.84
CA PHE A 320 26.91 32.20 -32.12
C PHE A 320 26.68 30.67 -32.05
N GLY A 321 25.77 30.15 -32.88
CA GLY A 321 25.53 28.70 -33.02
C GLY A 321 24.72 28.03 -31.91
N LYS A 322 24.00 28.81 -31.08
CA LYS A 322 23.24 28.32 -29.92
C LYS A 322 22.19 27.27 -30.29
N ASP A 323 21.42 27.49 -31.35
CA ASP A 323 20.35 26.56 -31.75
C ASP A 323 20.90 25.22 -32.26
N THR A 324 21.98 25.26 -33.04
CA THR A 324 22.67 24.07 -33.52
C THR A 324 23.23 23.28 -32.35
N LYS A 325 23.91 23.95 -31.41
CA LYS A 325 24.49 23.30 -30.23
C LYS A 325 23.41 22.72 -29.32
N LYS A 326 22.29 23.42 -29.11
CA LYS A 326 21.14 22.91 -28.35
C LYS A 326 20.63 21.59 -28.94
N LYS A 327 20.40 21.53 -30.26
CA LYS A 327 19.96 20.30 -30.93
C LYS A 327 20.95 19.16 -30.79
N GLU A 328 22.25 19.46 -30.89
CA GLU A 328 23.34 18.50 -30.67
C GLU A 328 23.34 17.95 -29.24
N LEU A 329 23.26 18.82 -28.24
CA LEU A 329 23.23 18.44 -26.83
C LEU A 329 22.02 17.58 -26.48
N ILE A 330 20.82 17.93 -26.98
CA ILE A 330 19.61 17.11 -26.79
C ILE A 330 19.80 15.74 -27.41
N LYS A 331 20.32 15.66 -28.65
CA LYS A 331 20.56 14.39 -29.35
C LYS A 331 21.56 13.51 -28.58
N ASN A 332 22.58 14.10 -27.99
CA ASN A 332 23.65 13.40 -27.27
C ASN A 332 23.41 13.32 -25.75
N LEU A 333 22.20 13.59 -25.27
CA LEU A 333 21.89 13.65 -23.84
C LEU A 333 22.25 12.35 -23.09
N GLY A 334 22.14 11.19 -23.74
CA GLY A 334 22.53 9.91 -23.14
C GLY A 334 24.03 9.84 -22.79
N GLN A 335 24.90 10.43 -23.62
CA GLN A 335 26.33 10.51 -23.33
C GLN A 335 26.62 11.46 -22.15
N ILE A 336 25.83 12.55 -22.05
CA ILE A 336 25.90 13.48 -20.92
C ILE A 336 25.49 12.76 -19.63
N TYR A 337 24.46 11.91 -19.68
CA TYR A 337 24.07 11.09 -18.53
C TYR A 337 25.19 10.13 -18.12
N ASP A 338 25.77 9.39 -19.06
CA ASP A 338 26.88 8.47 -18.79
C ASP A 338 28.08 9.19 -18.16
N GLN A 339 28.39 10.40 -18.62
CA GLN A 339 29.45 11.24 -18.06
C GLN A 339 29.13 11.65 -16.62
N ILE A 340 27.95 12.23 -16.38
CA ILE A 340 27.51 12.65 -15.04
C ILE A 340 27.49 11.45 -14.09
N GLN A 341 27.02 10.30 -14.55
CA GLN A 341 26.96 9.06 -13.77
C GLN A 341 28.34 8.67 -13.25
N ARG A 342 29.37 8.71 -14.10
CA ARG A 342 30.74 8.36 -13.73
C ARG A 342 31.39 9.41 -12.84
N GLU A 343 31.25 10.68 -13.18
CA GLU A 343 31.89 11.79 -12.46
C GLU A 343 31.30 11.97 -11.05
N GLN A 344 29.98 11.82 -10.91
CA GLN A 344 29.25 12.06 -9.66
C GLN A 344 28.90 10.78 -8.90
N GLN A 345 29.25 9.60 -9.44
CA GLN A 345 28.95 8.28 -8.86
C GLN A 345 27.46 8.06 -8.56
N ILE A 346 26.60 8.42 -9.51
CA ILE A 346 25.14 8.34 -9.36
C ILE A 346 24.62 7.01 -9.91
N SER A 347 23.56 6.46 -9.31
CA SER A 347 22.91 5.27 -9.84
C SER A 347 22.16 5.57 -11.15
N PRO A 348 22.19 4.69 -12.16
CA PRO A 348 21.38 4.85 -13.37
C PRO A 348 19.89 5.07 -13.08
N GLY A 349 19.37 4.47 -12.00
CA GLY A 349 17.96 4.58 -11.61
C GLY A 349 17.54 5.94 -11.07
N ASP A 350 18.49 6.82 -10.72
CA ASP A 350 18.18 8.19 -10.26
C ASP A 350 18.03 9.17 -11.44
N PHE A 351 18.37 8.75 -12.67
CA PHE A 351 18.24 9.59 -13.86
C PHE A 351 16.80 9.60 -14.39
N PRO A 352 16.30 10.77 -14.83
CA PRO A 352 14.98 10.84 -15.46
C PRO A 352 14.99 10.13 -16.81
N ASP A 353 13.80 9.74 -17.29
CA ASP A 353 13.65 9.11 -18.61
C ASP A 353 14.28 10.00 -19.70
N LEU A 354 15.14 9.38 -20.51
CA LEU A 354 15.94 10.09 -21.51
C LEU A 354 15.06 10.78 -22.55
N LYS A 355 14.01 10.10 -23.03
CA LYS A 355 13.14 10.63 -24.09
C LYS A 355 12.28 11.76 -23.56
N LYS A 356 11.65 11.58 -22.39
CA LYS A 356 10.88 12.65 -21.72
C LYS A 356 11.75 13.89 -21.51
N MET A 357 12.99 13.72 -21.02
CA MET A 357 13.89 14.85 -20.80
C MET A 357 14.29 15.55 -22.12
N GLN A 358 14.54 14.80 -23.19
CA GLN A 358 14.83 15.36 -24.52
C GLN A 358 13.67 16.22 -25.05
N GLU A 359 12.44 15.74 -24.91
CA GLU A 359 11.22 16.45 -25.31
C GLU A 359 11.04 17.74 -24.49
N CYS A 360 11.16 17.67 -23.15
CA CYS A 360 11.07 18.84 -22.28
C CYS A 360 12.15 19.88 -22.62
N LEU A 361 13.41 19.46 -22.80
CA LEU A 361 14.53 20.35 -23.12
C LEU A 361 14.36 21.06 -24.46
N ALA A 362 13.65 20.47 -25.43
CA ALA A 362 13.39 21.09 -26.72
C ALA A 362 12.65 22.44 -26.58
N HIS A 363 11.84 22.61 -25.53
CA HIS A 363 11.05 23.81 -25.28
C HIS A 363 11.76 24.87 -24.41
N HIS A 364 12.99 24.60 -23.95
CA HIS A 364 13.71 25.48 -23.03
C HIS A 364 14.88 26.21 -23.69
N ASP A 365 15.21 27.40 -23.21
CA ASP A 365 16.37 28.17 -23.66
C ASP A 365 17.57 27.88 -22.76
N PHE A 366 18.53 27.09 -23.26
CA PHE A 366 19.70 26.68 -22.48
C PHE A 366 20.62 27.87 -22.13
N SER A 367 20.46 29.01 -22.80
CA SER A 367 21.21 30.22 -22.47
C SER A 367 20.74 30.87 -21.16
N LYS A 368 19.54 30.52 -20.68
CA LYS A 368 18.97 30.97 -19.40
C LYS A 368 19.24 30.02 -18.24
N PHE A 369 19.79 28.83 -18.51
CA PHE A 369 20.14 27.89 -17.47
C PHE A 369 21.23 28.43 -16.56
N ASN A 370 21.10 28.09 -15.28
CA ASN A 370 22.03 28.52 -14.26
C ASN A 370 23.28 27.61 -14.21
N PRO A 371 24.46 28.16 -13.91
CA PRO A 371 25.66 27.35 -13.70
C PRO A 371 25.55 26.49 -12.43
N LEU A 372 26.48 25.55 -12.26
CA LEU A 372 26.53 24.73 -11.06
C LEU A 372 26.78 25.60 -9.81
N LYS A 373 26.00 25.40 -8.76
CA LYS A 373 26.10 26.10 -7.48
C LYS A 373 26.34 25.08 -6.35
N PRO A 374 27.61 24.74 -6.06
CA PRO A 374 27.99 23.66 -5.15
C PRO A 374 27.32 23.77 -3.77
N LYS A 375 27.21 24.99 -3.23
CA LYS A 375 26.57 25.23 -1.93
C LYS A 375 25.13 24.70 -1.83
N LEU A 376 24.34 24.76 -2.90
CA LEU A 376 22.96 24.23 -2.87
C LEU A 376 22.96 22.69 -2.85
N LEU A 377 23.91 22.07 -3.56
CA LEU A 377 24.06 20.62 -3.57
C LEU A 377 24.56 20.11 -2.21
N GLU A 378 25.55 20.79 -1.61
CA GLU A 378 26.06 20.49 -0.27
C GLU A 378 24.96 20.55 0.80
N VAL A 379 24.02 21.51 0.69
CA VAL A 379 22.87 21.60 1.60
C VAL A 379 21.95 20.38 1.46
N VAL A 380 21.68 19.93 0.24
CA VAL A 380 20.86 18.74 -0.01
C VAL A 380 21.61 17.44 0.37
N ASP A 381 22.92 17.39 0.21
CA ASP A 381 23.74 16.27 0.68
C ASP A 381 23.73 16.15 2.20
N LYS A 382 23.89 17.27 2.91
CA LYS A 382 23.76 17.32 4.36
C LYS A 382 22.35 16.94 4.81
N MET A 383 21.34 17.38 4.08
CA MET A 383 19.95 16.98 4.32
C MET A 383 19.78 15.46 4.29
N LEU A 384 20.25 14.81 3.21
CA LEU A 384 20.15 13.37 3.03
C LEU A 384 20.97 12.58 4.06
N ALA A 385 22.15 13.08 4.44
CA ALA A 385 23.05 12.38 5.36
C ALA A 385 22.65 12.55 6.85
N GLU A 386 22.23 13.74 7.26
CA GLU A 386 22.05 14.07 8.68
C GLU A 386 20.60 14.29 9.09
N ASP A 387 19.83 15.07 8.31
CA ASP A 387 18.47 15.45 8.71
C ASP A 387 17.50 14.29 8.51
N ILE A 388 17.61 13.57 7.39
CA ILE A 388 16.81 12.37 7.11
C ILE A 388 17.09 11.28 8.15
N ALA A 389 18.35 11.07 8.53
CA ALA A 389 18.71 10.10 9.57
C ALA A 389 18.07 10.44 10.93
N ARG A 390 18.01 11.73 11.28
CA ARG A 390 17.32 12.20 12.49
C ARG A 390 15.82 11.97 12.43
N LEU A 391 15.17 12.27 11.31
CA LEU A 391 13.74 11.99 11.14
C LEU A 391 13.43 10.49 11.21
N MET A 392 14.26 9.64 10.59
CA MET A 392 14.11 8.18 10.68
C MET A 392 14.13 7.68 12.12
N ALA A 393 14.99 8.25 12.97
CA ALA A 393 15.06 7.87 14.38
C ALA A 393 13.80 8.26 15.18
N MET A 394 13.03 9.26 14.73
CA MET A 394 11.79 9.69 15.40
C MET A 394 10.59 8.79 15.07
N ILE A 395 10.57 8.15 13.89
CA ILE A 395 9.41 7.39 13.39
C ILE A 395 8.98 6.26 14.36
N PRO A 396 9.87 5.39 14.86
CA PRO A 396 9.46 4.34 15.79
C PRO A 396 8.84 4.89 17.08
N HIS A 397 9.35 6.03 17.57
CA HIS A 397 8.85 6.66 18.79
C HIS A 397 7.44 7.26 18.59
N GLU A 398 7.15 7.85 17.43
CA GLU A 398 5.80 8.31 17.10
C GLU A 398 4.80 7.16 16.96
N GLU A 399 5.22 6.05 16.35
CA GLU A 399 4.38 4.87 16.19
C GLU A 399 4.01 4.26 17.54
N VAL A 400 4.93 4.24 18.50
CA VAL A 400 4.68 3.76 19.88
C VAL A 400 3.81 4.73 20.68
N THR A 401 3.90 6.03 20.43
CA THR A 401 3.10 7.03 21.18
C THR A 401 1.63 7.08 20.71
N LYS A 402 1.33 6.64 19.48
CA LYS A 402 -0.04 6.60 18.90
C LYS A 402 -0.78 5.26 19.10
N ILE A 403 -0.34 4.40 20.01
CA ILE A 403 -0.76 2.99 20.13
C ILE A 403 -2.27 2.76 20.41
N SER A 404 -3.07 3.74 20.81
CA SER A 404 -4.37 3.42 21.40
C SER A 404 -5.41 2.79 20.46
N GLU A 405 -5.50 3.14 19.17
CA GLU A 405 -6.52 2.54 18.26
C GLU A 405 -6.12 2.60 16.76
N PRO A 406 -6.54 1.64 15.90
CA PRO A 406 -6.37 1.75 14.45
C PRO A 406 -7.09 3.00 13.89
N LEU A 407 -6.36 3.76 13.07
CA LEU A 407 -6.87 5.01 12.45
C LEU A 407 -7.94 4.76 11.38
N ILE A 408 -7.90 3.59 10.72
CA ILE A 408 -8.94 3.12 9.81
C ILE A 408 -9.78 2.10 10.56
N LYS A 409 -11.06 2.42 10.73
CA LYS A 409 -12.06 1.63 11.47
C LYS A 409 -13.43 1.90 10.86
N GLY A 410 -14.41 1.02 11.13
CA GLY A 410 -15.72 1.07 10.49
C GLY A 410 -15.73 0.53 9.06
N GLY A 411 -16.92 0.37 8.49
CA GLY A 411 -17.10 -0.23 7.16
C GLY A 411 -16.58 -1.67 7.13
N ALA A 412 -16.12 -2.11 5.95
CA ALA A 412 -15.66 -3.50 5.76
C ALA A 412 -14.42 -3.87 6.62
N PHE A 413 -13.79 -2.88 7.27
CA PHE A 413 -12.65 -3.09 8.15
C PHE A 413 -13.04 -3.55 9.56
N GLU A 414 -14.32 -3.52 9.96
CA GLU A 414 -14.76 -4.06 11.26
C GLU A 414 -14.57 -5.57 11.34
N GLY A 415 -14.75 -6.29 10.22
CA GLY A 415 -14.54 -7.74 10.15
C GLY A 415 -13.07 -8.18 10.13
N VAL A 416 -12.12 -7.25 10.10
CA VAL A 416 -10.69 -7.59 10.08
C VAL A 416 -10.24 -8.01 11.47
N GLU A 417 -9.89 -9.28 11.61
CA GLU A 417 -9.57 -9.91 12.90
C GLU A 417 -10.70 -9.75 13.95
N ASP A 418 -11.96 -9.71 13.52
CA ASP A 418 -13.11 -9.67 14.45
C ASP A 418 -13.18 -10.97 15.27
N GLN A 419 -12.64 -10.92 16.49
CA GLN A 419 -12.68 -12.01 17.46
C GLN A 419 -13.91 -11.94 18.37
N VAL A 420 -14.91 -11.11 18.08
CA VAL A 420 -16.14 -11.01 18.87
C VAL A 420 -17.31 -11.61 18.11
N SER A 421 -17.46 -11.29 16.82
CA SER A 421 -18.54 -11.83 16.00
C SER A 421 -18.44 -13.35 15.84
N PRO A 422 -19.57 -14.09 15.87
CA PRO A 422 -19.61 -15.51 15.52
C PRO A 422 -19.34 -15.78 14.03
N PHE A 423 -19.37 -14.73 13.19
CA PHE A 423 -19.03 -14.79 11.76
C PHE A 423 -17.65 -14.20 11.46
N GLY A 424 -16.85 -13.95 12.51
CA GLY A 424 -15.49 -13.44 12.38
C GLY A 424 -14.59 -14.36 11.56
N TYR A 425 -13.50 -13.79 11.05
CA TYR A 425 -12.51 -14.54 10.29
C TYR A 425 -11.94 -15.73 11.10
N LYS A 426 -11.91 -16.92 10.48
CA LYS A 426 -11.50 -18.22 11.07
C LYS A 426 -12.36 -18.71 12.24
N ARG A 427 -13.56 -18.17 12.44
CA ARG A 427 -14.49 -18.68 13.44
C ARG A 427 -14.97 -20.09 13.13
N GLY A 428 -15.06 -20.93 14.16
CA GLY A 428 -15.53 -22.32 14.04
C GLY A 428 -14.55 -23.29 13.38
N GLU A 429 -13.30 -22.86 13.08
CA GLU A 429 -12.26 -23.70 12.50
C GLU A 429 -11.02 -23.81 13.40
N GLY A 430 -10.26 -24.91 13.28
CA GLY A 430 -9.03 -25.12 14.02
C GLY A 430 -9.23 -25.02 15.54
N ILE A 431 -8.56 -24.05 16.18
CA ILE A 431 -8.67 -23.80 17.62
C ILE A 431 -10.03 -23.20 18.03
N ASP A 432 -10.70 -22.47 17.14
CA ASP A 432 -12.02 -21.91 17.39
C ASP A 432 -13.14 -22.92 17.08
N ALA A 433 -12.81 -24.13 16.62
CA ALA A 433 -13.79 -25.19 16.38
C ALA A 433 -14.57 -25.51 17.66
N GLY A 434 -15.90 -25.49 17.54
CA GLY A 434 -16.81 -25.67 18.68
C GLY A 434 -16.97 -24.46 19.60
N ALA A 435 -16.40 -23.30 19.26
CA ALA A 435 -16.70 -22.06 19.96
C ALA A 435 -18.20 -21.74 19.82
N GLY A 436 -18.88 -21.54 20.97
CA GLY A 436 -20.32 -21.32 21.01
C GLY A 436 -21.19 -22.59 20.89
N GLU A 437 -20.58 -23.78 20.69
CA GLU A 437 -21.32 -25.04 20.81
C GLU A 437 -21.57 -25.38 22.29
N PRO A 438 -22.75 -25.93 22.65
CA PRO A 438 -23.05 -26.30 24.03
C PRO A 438 -22.22 -27.49 24.51
N GLU A 439 -21.81 -28.36 23.60
CA GLU A 439 -20.98 -29.54 23.88
C GLU A 439 -19.51 -29.27 23.63
N TRP A 440 -18.65 -29.87 24.45
CA TRP A 440 -17.21 -29.78 24.27
C TRP A 440 -16.78 -30.51 22.99
N ILE A 441 -16.19 -29.78 22.04
CA ILE A 441 -15.88 -30.27 20.68
C ILE A 441 -15.09 -31.57 20.66
N VAL A 442 -14.20 -31.76 21.64
CA VAL A 442 -13.33 -32.94 21.79
C VAL A 442 -14.15 -34.21 22.00
N ASN A 443 -15.36 -34.11 22.56
CA ASN A 443 -16.25 -35.26 22.75
C ASN A 443 -16.66 -35.94 21.43
N LYS A 444 -16.64 -35.22 20.29
CA LYS A 444 -16.95 -35.80 18.97
C LYS A 444 -15.98 -36.91 18.57
N GLU A 445 -14.73 -36.83 19.01
CA GLU A 445 -13.68 -37.82 18.70
C GLU A 445 -13.15 -38.57 19.93
N ARG A 446 -13.66 -38.27 21.12
CA ARG A 446 -13.17 -38.79 22.40
C ARG A 446 -13.06 -40.31 22.46
N TYR A 447 -14.00 -41.04 21.85
CA TYR A 447 -13.95 -42.51 21.80
C TYR A 447 -12.66 -43.07 21.19
N LYS A 448 -12.03 -42.34 20.26
CA LYS A 448 -10.73 -42.72 19.67
C LYS A 448 -9.60 -42.51 20.69
N TYR A 449 -9.67 -41.41 21.43
CA TYR A 449 -8.63 -40.99 22.36
C TYR A 449 -8.66 -41.82 23.65
N ASP A 450 -9.84 -42.15 24.16
CA ASP A 450 -10.02 -42.99 25.35
C ASP A 450 -9.40 -44.38 25.13
N SER A 451 -9.60 -44.98 23.94
CA SER A 451 -8.97 -46.26 23.59
C SER A 451 -7.43 -46.20 23.59
N ILE A 452 -6.85 -45.05 23.21
CA ILE A 452 -5.39 -44.86 23.25
C ILE A 452 -4.96 -44.65 24.71
N PHE A 453 -5.67 -43.80 25.45
CA PHE A 453 -5.41 -43.52 26.86
C PHE A 453 -5.35 -44.80 27.69
N ASP A 454 -6.35 -45.68 27.55
CA ASP A 454 -6.40 -46.96 28.27
C ASP A 454 -5.21 -47.86 27.93
N SER A 455 -4.77 -47.86 26.67
CA SER A 455 -3.61 -48.64 26.21
C SER A 455 -2.28 -48.18 26.81
N LEU A 456 -2.21 -46.93 27.29
CA LEU A 456 -1.03 -46.35 27.94
C LEU A 456 -0.92 -46.73 29.43
N GLY A 457 -1.90 -47.45 29.97
CA GLY A 457 -1.88 -47.99 31.34
C GLY A 457 -2.00 -46.91 32.42
N PRO A 458 -3.13 -46.17 32.48
CA PRO A 458 -3.34 -45.13 33.48
C PRO A 458 -3.34 -45.72 34.90
N GLN A 459 -2.74 -45.00 35.84
CA GLN A 459 -2.75 -45.30 37.28
C GLN A 459 -3.58 -44.22 37.97
N ASP A 460 -4.55 -44.61 38.80
CA ASP A 460 -5.50 -43.70 39.45
C ASP A 460 -6.18 -42.73 38.47
N GLY A 461 -6.48 -43.21 37.26
CA GLY A 461 -7.14 -42.44 36.21
C GLY A 461 -6.24 -41.43 35.48
N LYS A 462 -4.91 -41.52 35.66
CA LYS A 462 -3.94 -40.60 35.04
C LYS A 462 -2.76 -41.32 34.39
N ILE A 463 -2.22 -40.74 33.34
CA ILE A 463 -0.97 -41.19 32.71
C ILE A 463 0.18 -40.25 33.05
N THR A 464 1.39 -40.81 33.15
CA THR A 464 2.61 -40.02 33.38
C THR A 464 2.97 -39.19 32.15
N GLY A 465 3.65 -38.06 32.35
CA GLY A 465 4.19 -37.28 31.23
C GLY A 465 5.14 -38.05 30.30
N ALA A 466 5.84 -39.08 30.81
CA ALA A 466 6.66 -39.96 29.98
C ALA A 466 5.80 -40.83 29.04
N ALA A 467 4.71 -41.41 29.55
CA ALA A 467 3.77 -42.21 28.76
C ALA A 467 3.06 -41.33 27.71
N ALA A 468 2.51 -40.19 28.12
CA ALA A 468 1.91 -39.21 27.22
C ALA A 468 2.88 -38.76 26.12
N LYS A 469 4.12 -38.38 26.49
CA LYS A 469 5.15 -37.99 25.52
C LYS A 469 5.45 -39.09 24.49
N SER A 470 5.49 -40.35 24.93
CA SER A 470 5.76 -41.49 24.03
C SER A 470 4.69 -41.65 22.95
N GLU A 471 3.45 -41.31 23.26
CA GLU A 471 2.34 -41.29 22.31
C GLU A 471 2.37 -40.04 21.43
N MET A 472 2.48 -38.86 22.04
CA MET A 472 2.45 -37.57 21.33
C MET A 472 3.55 -37.46 20.27
N VAL A 473 4.74 -38.02 20.50
CA VAL A 473 5.86 -38.00 19.53
C VAL A 473 5.53 -38.77 18.24
N LYS A 474 4.59 -39.72 18.27
CA LYS A 474 4.17 -40.48 17.07
C LYS A 474 3.50 -39.60 16.01
N SER A 475 2.97 -38.43 16.40
CA SER A 475 2.46 -37.41 15.48
C SER A 475 3.52 -36.81 14.55
N LYS A 476 4.81 -37.00 14.88
CA LYS A 476 5.98 -36.42 14.18
C LYS A 476 6.03 -34.88 14.19
N LEU A 477 5.28 -34.25 15.09
CA LEU A 477 5.40 -32.81 15.33
C LEU A 477 6.74 -32.48 16.04
N PRO A 478 7.33 -31.29 15.79
CA PRO A 478 8.53 -30.85 16.48
C PRO A 478 8.35 -30.83 18.02
N ASN A 479 9.39 -31.18 18.77
CA ASN A 479 9.35 -31.20 20.24
C ASN A 479 8.94 -29.85 20.87
N SER A 480 9.26 -28.73 20.21
CA SER A 480 8.82 -27.40 20.65
C SER A 480 7.30 -27.24 20.59
N VAL A 481 6.67 -27.79 19.55
CA VAL A 481 5.21 -27.79 19.37
C VAL A 481 4.55 -28.73 20.37
N LEU A 482 5.06 -29.97 20.50
CA LEU A 482 4.55 -30.94 21.47
C LEU A 482 4.66 -30.43 22.92
N GLY A 483 5.76 -29.75 23.25
CA GLY A 483 5.92 -29.10 24.55
C GLY A 483 4.93 -27.95 24.79
N LYS A 484 4.50 -27.24 23.73
CA LYS A 484 3.44 -26.24 23.82
C LYS A 484 2.07 -26.90 24.04
N ILE A 485 1.76 -27.98 23.31
CA ILE A 485 0.52 -28.76 23.49
C ILE A 485 0.44 -29.30 24.92
N TRP A 486 1.51 -29.91 25.43
CA TRP A 486 1.57 -30.38 26.82
C TRP A 486 1.17 -29.29 27.82
N LYS A 487 1.75 -28.09 27.70
CA LYS A 487 1.46 -26.95 28.59
C LYS A 487 0.01 -26.46 28.49
N LEU A 488 -0.63 -26.61 27.33
CA LEU A 488 -2.03 -26.23 27.13
C LEU A 488 -2.99 -27.30 27.66
N SER A 489 -2.58 -28.57 27.65
CA SER A 489 -3.40 -29.71 28.04
C SER A 489 -3.31 -30.07 29.52
N ASP A 490 -2.14 -29.89 30.15
CA ASP A 490 -1.93 -30.09 31.60
C ASP A 490 -2.48 -28.89 32.38
N ILE A 491 -3.81 -28.83 32.51
CA ILE A 491 -4.55 -27.65 33.01
C ILE A 491 -4.27 -27.40 34.49
N ASN A 492 -4.27 -28.48 35.28
CA ASN A 492 -3.99 -28.40 36.71
C ASN A 492 -2.48 -28.39 37.03
N LYS A 493 -1.62 -28.53 36.02
CA LYS A 493 -0.14 -28.43 36.11
C LYS A 493 0.46 -29.44 37.08
N ASP A 494 -0.14 -30.62 37.18
CA ASP A 494 0.32 -31.66 38.09
C ASP A 494 1.39 -32.59 37.47
N GLY A 495 1.67 -32.44 36.18
CA GLY A 495 2.67 -33.23 35.45
C GLY A 495 2.15 -34.59 34.94
N PHE A 496 0.86 -34.85 35.09
CA PHE A 496 0.15 -36.02 34.57
C PHE A 496 -0.98 -35.54 33.65
N LEU A 497 -1.55 -36.46 32.86
CA LEU A 497 -2.78 -36.17 32.12
C LEU A 497 -3.85 -37.17 32.55
N ASP A 498 -5.02 -36.67 32.94
CA ASP A 498 -6.22 -37.52 33.01
C ASP A 498 -6.82 -37.75 31.60
N SER A 499 -7.95 -38.47 31.53
CA SER A 499 -8.57 -38.79 30.23
C SER A 499 -9.01 -37.55 29.46
N ASP A 500 -9.49 -36.51 30.16
CA ASP A 500 -9.96 -35.27 29.53
C ASP A 500 -8.75 -34.46 29.00
N GLU A 501 -7.71 -34.33 29.81
CA GLU A 501 -6.49 -33.61 29.43
C GLU A 501 -5.74 -34.32 28.28
N PHE A 502 -5.73 -35.65 28.29
CA PHE A 502 -5.18 -36.42 27.18
C PHE A 502 -6.00 -36.28 25.90
N ALA A 503 -7.33 -36.35 25.98
CA ALA A 503 -8.22 -36.13 24.84
C ALA A 503 -8.01 -34.72 24.24
N LEU A 504 -7.86 -33.70 25.10
CA LEU A 504 -7.51 -32.35 24.69
C LEU A 504 -6.15 -32.31 23.98
N ALA A 505 -5.12 -32.98 24.51
CA ALA A 505 -3.81 -33.03 23.88
C ALA A 505 -3.86 -33.65 22.47
N MET A 506 -4.62 -34.73 22.30
CA MET A 506 -4.80 -35.38 21.00
C MET A 506 -5.58 -34.50 20.02
N HIS A 507 -6.61 -33.80 20.49
CA HIS A 507 -7.33 -32.82 19.67
C HIS A 507 -6.42 -31.68 19.20
N LEU A 508 -5.61 -31.09 20.09
CA LEU A 508 -4.66 -30.03 19.73
C LEU A 508 -3.57 -30.51 18.74
N ILE A 509 -3.16 -31.79 18.85
CA ILE A 509 -2.29 -32.42 17.85
C ILE A 509 -2.97 -32.45 16.49
N ASN A 510 -4.23 -32.90 16.42
CA ASN A 510 -4.98 -32.95 15.16
C ASN A 510 -5.16 -31.56 14.55
N VAL A 511 -5.54 -30.56 15.36
CA VAL A 511 -5.63 -29.16 14.92
C VAL A 511 -4.30 -28.68 14.31
N LYS A 512 -3.17 -29.05 14.91
CA LYS A 512 -1.85 -28.68 14.37
C LYS A 512 -1.48 -29.46 13.10
N LEU A 513 -1.88 -30.73 13.01
CA LEU A 513 -1.67 -31.57 11.82
C LEU A 513 -2.52 -31.10 10.63
N GLU A 514 -3.68 -30.51 10.88
CA GLU A 514 -4.53 -29.85 9.88
C GLU A 514 -3.97 -28.49 9.41
N GLY A 515 -2.87 -28.03 10.01
CA GLY A 515 -2.15 -26.84 9.60
C GLY A 515 -2.51 -25.56 10.37
N TYR A 516 -3.37 -25.64 11.39
CA TYR A 516 -3.70 -24.48 12.22
C TYR A 516 -2.64 -24.21 13.28
N ASP A 517 -2.53 -22.95 13.73
CA ASP A 517 -1.62 -22.58 14.81
C ASP A 517 -2.24 -22.79 16.19
N LEU A 518 -1.40 -23.18 17.14
CA LEU A 518 -1.80 -23.35 18.54
C LEU A 518 -1.87 -21.99 19.24
N PRO A 519 -2.84 -21.76 20.13
CA PRO A 519 -3.04 -20.48 20.79
C PRO A 519 -1.96 -20.25 21.84
N ALA A 520 -1.77 -19.01 22.30
CA ALA A 520 -0.86 -18.72 23.41
C ALA A 520 -1.40 -19.28 24.74
N GLU A 521 -2.71 -19.18 24.93
CA GLU A 521 -3.48 -19.66 26.08
C GLU A 521 -4.67 -20.48 25.58
N LEU A 522 -5.13 -21.43 26.39
CA LEU A 522 -6.23 -22.30 25.99
C LEU A 522 -7.57 -21.53 26.04
N PRO A 523 -8.34 -21.46 24.95
CA PRO A 523 -9.66 -20.83 24.95
C PRO A 523 -10.66 -21.56 25.86
N ASP A 524 -11.58 -20.80 26.47
CA ASP A 524 -12.57 -21.31 27.43
C ASP A 524 -13.41 -22.48 26.91
N HIS A 525 -13.79 -22.45 25.62
CA HIS A 525 -14.59 -23.51 25.02
C HIS A 525 -13.82 -24.83 24.86
N LEU A 526 -12.48 -24.79 24.80
CA LEU A 526 -11.62 -25.97 24.76
C LEU A 526 -11.25 -26.50 26.15
N ILE A 527 -11.49 -25.73 27.23
CA ILE A 527 -11.30 -26.23 28.60
C ILE A 527 -12.29 -27.39 28.83
N PRO A 528 -11.81 -28.59 29.23
CA PRO A 528 -12.66 -29.72 29.56
C PRO A 528 -13.73 -29.32 30.56
N PRO A 529 -14.99 -29.74 30.39
CA PRO A 529 -16.09 -29.35 31.27
C PRO A 529 -15.81 -29.61 32.76
N SER A 530 -15.06 -30.68 33.07
CA SER A 530 -14.65 -31.06 34.43
C SER A 530 -13.64 -30.10 35.08
N LYS A 531 -13.00 -29.22 34.30
CA LYS A 531 -11.88 -28.35 34.72
C LYS A 531 -12.19 -26.85 34.61
N ARG A 532 -13.41 -26.45 34.26
CA ARG A 532 -13.77 -25.03 34.02
C ARG A 532 -13.82 -24.15 35.28
N ASP A 533 -13.95 -24.78 36.46
CA ASP A 533 -14.07 -24.08 37.76
C ASP A 533 -12.81 -24.20 38.64
N ILE A 534 -11.67 -24.63 38.08
CA ILE A 534 -10.38 -24.78 38.74
C ILE A 534 -9.51 -23.58 38.40
#